data_AF-A0AAE3R836-F1
#
_entry.id   AF-A0AAE3R836-F1
#
_cell.length_a   1.000
_cell.length_b   1.000
_cell.length_c   1.000
_cell.angle_alpha   90.00
_cell.angle_beta   90.00
_cell.angle_gamma   90.00
#
_symmetry.space_group_name_H-M   'P 1'
#
loop_
_entity.id
_entity.type
_entity.pdbx_description
1 polymer ?
#
loop_
_entity_poly.entity_id
_entity_poly.type
_entity_poly.pdbx_seq_one_letter_code
_entity_poly.pdbx_strand_id
1 'polypeptide(L)'
;MKLTKRHVKFTSELRDQLAIYFNEHGYYLTDKEFVEFRYDSDTYSDYVWLYAGEDKWKKKFSTMIECARTIKYIESYWDEYKKTPLAFSEKILLYTFSGVPYEKDPVSHAQKNPTRMEIPFDNCSIEDISNKLIYSWETLLKPRLDQYSHIDKLDSVVNKTLEKIDFPVHNDGIWFYKMIIAKLAGNPMYEDIYTYISQLYKKCISDETMSTHKEYYKTRLWVVEQLYLKLRDVKPLDNTSLI
;
A
#
# COMPACT_ATOMS: atom_id res chain seq x y z
N MET A 1 0.45 -8.36 24.67
CA MET A 1 0.56 -7.29 25.68
C MET A 1 -0.86 -6.84 26.00
N LYS A 2 -1.33 -6.92 27.26
CA LYS A 2 -2.73 -6.60 27.61
C LYS A 2 -2.93 -5.09 27.59
N LEU A 3 -3.81 -4.59 26.73
CA LEU A 3 -4.26 -3.20 26.76
C LEU A 3 -4.90 -2.91 28.14
N THR A 4 -4.64 -1.73 28.70
CA THR A 4 -5.30 -1.31 29.94
C THR A 4 -6.79 -1.05 29.67
N LYS A 5 -7.66 -1.17 30.70
CA LYS A 5 -9.10 -0.85 30.55
C LYS A 5 -9.33 0.57 30.01
N ARG A 6 -8.45 1.51 30.36
CA ARG A 6 -8.48 2.90 29.87
C ARG A 6 -8.18 2.99 28.37
N HIS A 7 -7.22 2.22 27.87
CA HIS A 7 -6.88 2.17 26.44
C HIS A 7 -8.02 1.56 25.61
N VAL A 8 -8.62 0.48 26.09
CA VAL A 8 -9.75 -0.16 25.40
C VAL A 8 -10.94 0.80 25.27
N LYS A 9 -11.29 1.49 26.36
CA LYS A 9 -12.37 2.48 26.36
C LYS A 9 -12.09 3.63 25.40
N PHE A 10 -10.89 4.21 25.46
CA PHE A 10 -10.49 5.30 24.57
C PHE A 10 -10.51 4.89 23.08
N THR A 11 -9.94 3.73 22.74
CA THR A 11 -9.94 3.24 21.35
C THR A 11 -11.37 3.01 20.85
N SER A 12 -12.28 2.53 21.71
CA SER A 12 -13.71 2.40 21.35
C SER A 12 -14.37 3.76 21.11
N GLU A 13 -14.16 4.73 22.00
CA GLU A 13 -14.76 6.08 21.85
C GLU A 13 -14.25 6.79 20.60
N LEU A 14 -12.94 6.69 20.32
CA LEU A 14 -12.33 7.24 19.11
C LEU A 14 -12.88 6.55 17.85
N ARG A 15 -13.00 5.22 17.88
CA ARG A 15 -13.62 4.45 16.79
C ARG A 15 -15.03 4.92 16.52
N ASP A 16 -15.86 5.02 17.56
CA ASP A 16 -17.27 5.32 17.41
C ASP A 16 -17.47 6.74 16.86
N GLN A 17 -16.66 7.71 17.29
CA GLN A 17 -16.69 9.07 16.74
C GLN A 17 -16.24 9.13 15.28
N LEU A 18 -15.15 8.45 14.92
CA LEU A 18 -14.68 8.40 13.53
C LEU A 18 -15.64 7.62 12.62
N ALA A 19 -16.31 6.60 13.16
CA ALA A 19 -17.29 5.82 12.42
C ALA A 19 -18.48 6.68 11.97
N ILE A 20 -18.93 7.63 12.79
CA ILE A 20 -19.97 8.59 12.37
C ILE A 20 -19.52 9.31 11.11
N TYR A 21 -18.35 9.96 11.14
CA TYR A 21 -17.81 10.70 10.01
C TYR A 21 -17.60 9.80 8.78
N PHE A 22 -16.92 8.67 8.92
CA PHE A 22 -16.58 7.80 7.78
C PHE A 22 -17.83 7.15 7.16
N ASN A 23 -18.83 6.78 7.96
CA ASN A 23 -20.10 6.26 7.46
C ASN A 23 -20.89 7.31 6.67
N GLU A 24 -20.90 8.57 7.11
CA GLU A 24 -21.51 9.68 6.35
C GLU A 24 -20.83 9.91 4.99
N HIS A 25 -19.57 9.49 4.86
CA HIS A 25 -18.78 9.58 3.62
C HIS A 25 -18.74 8.26 2.83
N GLY A 26 -19.62 7.31 3.14
CA GLY A 26 -19.79 6.06 2.39
C GLY A 26 -18.77 4.97 2.72
N TYR A 27 -17.93 5.15 3.73
CA TYR A 27 -17.08 4.09 4.25
C TYR A 27 -17.86 3.22 5.24
N TYR A 28 -17.50 1.95 5.38
CA TYR A 28 -18.07 1.04 6.37
C TYR A 28 -16.98 0.44 7.26
N LEU A 29 -17.28 0.28 8.54
CA LEU A 29 -16.39 -0.34 9.52
C LEU A 29 -16.32 -1.87 9.30
N THR A 30 -15.13 -2.46 9.38
CA THR A 30 -14.94 -3.92 9.28
C THR A 30 -14.64 -4.57 10.64
N ASP A 31 -14.88 -5.88 10.76
CA ASP A 31 -14.77 -6.66 12.02
C ASP A 31 -13.33 -6.98 12.47
N LYS A 32 -12.33 -6.19 12.07
CA LYS A 32 -10.93 -6.48 12.40
C LYS A 32 -10.56 -6.03 13.82
N GLU A 33 -9.55 -6.65 14.40
CA GLU A 33 -8.94 -6.24 15.68
C GLU A 33 -8.40 -4.79 15.66
N PHE A 34 -8.20 -4.25 14.45
CA PHE A 34 -7.89 -2.86 14.16
C PHE A 34 -9.11 -2.18 13.55
N VAL A 35 -9.34 -0.92 13.91
CA VAL A 35 -10.43 -0.13 13.32
C VAL A 35 -10.09 0.14 11.86
N GLU A 36 -10.75 -0.57 10.96
CA GLU A 36 -10.59 -0.43 9.51
C GLU A 36 -11.90 0.07 8.93
N PHE A 37 -11.83 1.19 8.22
CA PHE A 37 -12.91 1.69 7.38
C PHE A 37 -12.61 1.35 5.93
N ARG A 38 -13.63 0.90 5.22
CA ARG A 38 -13.52 0.51 3.82
C ARG A 38 -14.53 1.23 2.97
N TYR A 39 -14.10 1.67 1.80
CA TYR A 39 -14.98 2.16 0.75
C TYR A 39 -14.73 1.31 -0.50
N ASP A 40 -15.80 0.86 -1.13
CA ASP A 40 -15.73 0.07 -2.36
C ASP A 40 -16.62 0.72 -3.43
N SER A 41 -16.02 1.07 -4.56
CA SER A 41 -16.71 1.52 -5.77
C SER A 41 -16.50 0.52 -6.90
N ASP A 42 -17.04 0.78 -8.09
CA ASP A 42 -16.80 -0.06 -9.26
C ASP A 42 -15.37 0.04 -9.80
N THR A 43 -14.67 1.15 -9.56
CA THR A 43 -13.33 1.42 -10.12
C THR A 43 -12.20 1.25 -9.11
N TYR A 44 -12.44 1.46 -7.82
CA TYR A 44 -11.44 1.30 -6.76
C TYR A 44 -12.01 0.90 -5.40
N SER A 45 -11.11 0.48 -4.51
CA SER A 45 -11.36 0.24 -3.09
C SER A 45 -10.41 1.07 -2.23
N ASP A 46 -10.93 1.84 -1.30
CA ASP A 46 -10.12 2.53 -0.28
C ASP A 46 -10.17 1.77 1.05
N TYR A 47 -9.04 1.83 1.74
CA TYR A 47 -8.88 1.30 3.07
C TYR A 47 -8.29 2.39 3.95
N VAL A 48 -8.88 2.58 5.13
CA VAL A 48 -8.40 3.51 6.15
C VAL A 48 -8.26 2.74 7.45
N TRP A 49 -7.04 2.56 7.91
CA TRP A 49 -6.72 1.94 9.20
C TRP A 49 -6.49 3.00 10.24
N LEU A 50 -7.14 2.82 11.38
CA LEU A 50 -6.86 3.54 12.60
C LEU A 50 -6.16 2.61 13.58
N TYR A 51 -4.99 3.05 14.01
CA TYR A 51 -4.27 2.45 15.12
C TYR A 51 -4.34 3.39 16.33
N ALA A 52 -4.75 2.87 17.47
CA ALA A 52 -4.67 3.56 18.75
C ALA A 52 -4.07 2.61 19.77
N GLY A 53 -2.83 2.88 20.20
CA GLY A 53 -2.09 1.96 21.03
C GLY A 53 -0.79 2.52 21.57
N GLU A 54 -0.21 1.78 22.50
CA GLU A 54 1.09 2.09 23.07
C GLU A 54 2.20 1.75 22.06
N ASP A 55 2.98 2.76 21.70
CA ASP A 55 4.24 2.59 21.02
C ASP A 55 5.20 1.79 21.91
N LYS A 56 5.49 0.55 21.52
CA LYS A 56 6.40 -0.33 22.25
C LYS A 56 7.82 0.23 22.37
N TRP A 57 8.24 1.09 21.44
CA TRP A 57 9.58 1.68 21.40
C TRP A 57 9.65 2.95 22.24
N LYS A 58 8.61 3.77 22.20
CA LYS A 58 8.57 5.07 22.90
C LYS A 58 7.85 5.04 24.24
N LYS A 59 7.19 3.93 24.60
CA LYS A 59 6.31 3.79 25.79
C LYS A 59 5.27 4.91 25.90
N LYS A 60 4.78 5.39 24.75
CA LYS A 60 3.79 6.46 24.66
C LYS A 60 2.55 5.93 23.98
N PHE A 61 1.37 6.30 24.47
CA PHE A 61 0.13 6.06 23.74
C PHE A 61 0.07 7.00 22.53
N SER A 62 -0.19 6.43 21.37
CA SER A 62 -0.22 7.13 20.09
C SER A 62 -1.43 6.70 19.29
N THR A 63 -1.98 7.64 18.53
CA THR A 63 -2.92 7.32 17.46
C THR A 63 -2.25 7.54 16.11
N MET A 64 -2.64 6.75 15.11
CA MET A 64 -2.15 6.79 13.74
C MET A 64 -3.30 6.46 12.78
N ILE A 65 -3.33 7.15 11.65
CA ILE A 65 -4.18 6.82 10.50
C ILE A 65 -3.26 6.40 9.34
N GLU A 66 -3.60 5.28 8.71
CA GLU A 66 -2.99 4.81 7.48
C GLU A 66 -4.08 4.63 6.44
N CYS A 67 -3.78 4.89 5.16
CA CYS A 67 -4.72 4.63 4.09
C CYS A 67 -4.05 4.00 2.87
N ALA A 68 -4.83 3.23 2.11
CA ALA A 68 -4.43 2.66 0.83
C ALA A 68 -5.61 2.70 -0.16
N ARG A 69 -5.29 2.75 -1.45
CA ARG A 69 -6.26 2.62 -2.55
C ARG A 69 -5.84 1.49 -3.48
N THR A 70 -6.80 0.63 -3.79
CA THR A 70 -6.67 -0.45 -4.78
C THR A 70 -7.44 -0.07 -6.03
N ILE A 71 -6.74 0.08 -7.16
CA ILE A 71 -7.36 0.40 -8.46
C ILE A 71 -7.70 -0.91 -9.18
N LYS A 72 -8.99 -1.22 -9.31
CA LYS A 72 -9.47 -2.53 -9.79
C LYS A 72 -8.98 -2.86 -11.20
N TYR A 73 -8.85 -1.85 -12.06
CA TYR A 73 -8.31 -2.05 -13.40
C TYR A 73 -6.85 -2.55 -13.37
N ILE A 74 -6.00 -1.96 -12.52
CA ILE A 74 -4.61 -2.42 -12.33
C ILE A 74 -4.60 -3.83 -11.72
N GLU A 75 -5.46 -4.12 -10.74
CA GLU A 75 -5.58 -5.46 -10.14
C GLU A 75 -5.88 -6.55 -11.18
N SER A 76 -6.76 -6.25 -12.14
CA SER A 76 -7.26 -7.22 -13.11
C SER A 76 -6.15 -7.89 -13.95
N TYR A 77 -5.01 -7.20 -14.12
CA TYR A 77 -3.88 -7.74 -14.88
C TYR A 77 -3.19 -8.90 -14.18
N TRP A 78 -3.26 -8.99 -12.85
CA TRP A 78 -2.57 -10.01 -12.07
C TRP A 78 -3.47 -10.84 -11.15
N ASP A 79 -4.79 -10.59 -11.17
CA ASP A 79 -5.80 -11.31 -10.38
C ASP A 79 -5.78 -12.84 -10.60
N GLU A 80 -5.54 -13.31 -11.81
CA GLU A 80 -5.49 -14.75 -12.11
C GLU A 80 -4.30 -15.43 -11.42
N TYR A 81 -3.19 -14.71 -11.27
CA TYR A 81 -2.00 -15.23 -10.60
C TYR A 81 -2.19 -15.34 -9.09
N LYS A 82 -3.14 -14.57 -8.50
CA LYS A 82 -3.51 -14.70 -7.08
C LYS A 82 -4.17 -16.05 -6.74
N LYS A 83 -4.72 -16.77 -7.73
CA LYS A 83 -5.56 -17.97 -7.54
C LYS A 83 -4.98 -19.27 -8.13
N THR A 84 -3.87 -19.24 -8.85
CA THR A 84 -3.03 -20.40 -9.21
C THR A 84 -2.28 -20.95 -7.97
N PRO A 85 -1.58 -22.13 -7.94
CA PRO A 85 -1.39 -22.98 -6.73
C PRO A 85 -0.56 -22.39 -5.57
N LEU A 86 -0.26 -21.11 -5.65
CA LEU A 86 0.27 -20.25 -4.61
C LEU A 86 -0.94 -19.55 -4.01
N ALA A 87 -1.40 -20.03 -2.85
CA ALA A 87 -2.19 -19.16 -2.00
C ALA A 87 -1.27 -18.01 -1.57
N PHE A 88 -1.24 -16.92 -2.34
CA PHE A 88 -0.61 -15.68 -1.92
C PHE A 88 -1.41 -15.21 -0.70
N SER A 89 -0.83 -15.36 0.50
CA SER A 89 -1.42 -14.82 1.73
C SER A 89 -1.38 -13.29 1.79
N GLU A 90 -0.82 -12.67 0.76
CA GLU A 90 -0.56 -11.24 0.71
C GLU A 90 -1.69 -10.53 -0.02
N LYS A 91 -2.58 -9.93 0.76
CA LYS A 91 -3.29 -8.74 0.31
C LYS A 91 -2.22 -7.68 0.07
N ILE A 92 -1.98 -7.31 -1.17
CA ILE A 92 -1.02 -6.24 -1.42
C ILE A 92 -1.70 -4.91 -1.17
N LEU A 93 -1.32 -4.35 -0.03
CA LEU A 93 -1.40 -2.93 0.29
C LEU A 93 -0.61 -2.16 -0.76
N LEU A 94 -1.29 -1.41 -1.61
CA LEU A 94 -0.70 -0.49 -2.59
C LEU A 94 -0.14 0.78 -1.92
N TYR A 95 0.63 0.63 -0.83
CA TYR A 95 1.18 1.66 0.07
C TYR A 95 0.27 2.14 1.22
N THR A 96 0.90 2.30 2.39
CA THR A 96 0.45 3.04 3.57
C THR A 96 1.07 4.45 3.54
N PHE A 97 0.25 5.51 3.49
CA PHE A 97 0.74 6.88 3.65
C PHE A 97 0.42 7.45 5.03
N SER A 98 1.49 7.82 5.72
CA SER A 98 1.62 8.98 6.58
C SER A 98 1.76 10.33 5.85
N GLY A 99 0.96 11.39 5.95
CA GLY A 99 0.59 12.11 7.15
C GLY A 99 1.62 13.13 7.67
N VAL A 100 2.77 13.40 7.02
CA VAL A 100 3.62 14.57 7.40
C VAL A 100 4.33 15.13 6.16
N PRO A 101 4.42 16.45 5.96
CA PRO A 101 5.29 17.03 4.94
C PRO A 101 6.75 16.79 5.33
N TYR A 102 7.50 16.06 4.50
CA TYR A 102 8.94 15.86 4.67
C TYR A 102 9.63 16.13 3.33
N GLU A 103 10.70 16.92 3.37
CA GLU A 103 11.45 17.44 2.21
C GLU A 103 12.32 16.40 1.48
N LYS A 104 12.09 15.09 1.67
CA LYS A 104 12.90 14.03 1.02
C LYS A 104 12.05 12.86 0.50
N ASP A 105 12.50 12.33 -0.63
CA ASP A 105 11.79 11.43 -1.55
C ASP A 105 11.30 10.11 -0.88
N PRO A 106 9.98 9.84 -0.86
CA PRO A 106 9.37 8.71 -0.14
C PRO A 106 9.61 7.32 -0.75
N VAL A 107 10.25 7.20 -1.91
CA VAL A 107 10.52 5.89 -2.55
C VAL A 107 11.42 5.00 -1.68
N SER A 108 12.36 5.59 -0.95
CA SER A 108 13.35 4.86 -0.12
C SER A 108 12.83 4.31 1.21
N HIS A 109 11.61 4.68 1.64
CA HIS A 109 11.13 4.39 2.99
C HIS A 109 9.84 3.57 3.09
N ALA A 110 9.16 3.31 1.98
CA ALA A 110 7.99 2.45 1.96
C ALA A 110 8.28 0.98 2.37
N GLN A 111 9.55 0.56 2.37
CA GLN A 111 9.96 -0.74 2.91
C GLN A 111 10.37 -0.70 4.39
N LYS A 112 10.50 0.48 5.02
CA LYS A 112 11.09 0.58 6.37
C LYS A 112 10.29 1.34 7.41
N ASN A 113 9.38 2.25 7.06
CA ASN A 113 8.45 2.84 8.04
C ASN A 113 7.31 3.51 7.29
N PRO A 114 6.03 3.08 7.44
CA PRO A 114 4.92 3.96 7.10
C PRO A 114 5.14 5.24 7.90
N THR A 115 5.30 6.35 7.18
CA THR A 115 5.36 7.68 7.78
C THR A 115 4.22 7.71 8.80
N ARG A 116 4.48 8.10 10.04
CA ARG A 116 3.55 7.91 11.16
C ARG A 116 3.17 9.28 11.70
N MET A 117 1.90 9.65 11.60
CA MET A 117 1.41 10.81 12.30
C MET A 117 1.17 10.37 13.73
N GLU A 118 2.10 10.70 14.62
CA GLU A 118 1.96 10.44 16.05
C GLU A 118 1.21 11.59 16.70
N ILE A 119 -0.06 11.38 17.07
CA ILE A 119 -0.78 12.33 17.92
C ILE A 119 -0.59 11.87 19.37
N PRO A 120 0.14 12.63 20.21
CA PRO A 120 0.35 12.28 21.61
C PRO A 120 -0.96 12.40 22.40
N PHE A 121 -1.20 11.39 23.23
CA PHE A 121 -2.44 11.22 24.00
C PHE A 121 -2.59 12.16 25.19
N ASP A 122 -1.49 12.53 25.84
CA ASP A 122 -1.50 12.84 27.27
C ASP A 122 -2.30 14.10 27.69
N ASN A 123 -2.79 14.92 26.75
CA ASN A 123 -3.54 16.15 27.04
C ASN A 123 -4.65 16.51 26.02
N CYS A 124 -5.11 15.58 25.17
CA CYS A 124 -6.12 15.88 24.15
C CYS A 124 -7.43 15.15 24.44
N SER A 125 -8.57 15.81 24.20
CA SER A 125 -9.86 15.14 24.23
C SER A 125 -10.01 14.17 23.05
N ILE A 126 -10.92 13.19 23.17
CA ILE A 126 -11.29 12.30 22.07
C ILE A 126 -11.72 13.13 20.84
N GLU A 127 -12.49 14.19 21.05
CA GLU A 127 -12.93 15.11 20.01
C GLU A 127 -11.76 15.81 19.30
N ASP A 128 -10.79 16.33 20.05
CA ASP A 128 -9.60 16.97 19.46
C ASP A 128 -8.80 16.01 18.58
N ILE A 129 -8.67 14.75 19.02
CA ILE A 129 -7.92 13.73 18.29
C ILE A 129 -8.70 13.33 17.03
N SER A 130 -10.02 13.08 17.15
CA SER A 130 -10.89 12.79 16.01
C SER A 130 -10.83 13.89 14.96
N ASN A 131 -10.95 15.16 15.37
CA ASN A 131 -10.91 16.30 14.45
C ASN A 131 -9.56 16.42 13.74
N LYS A 132 -8.44 16.17 14.43
CA LYS A 132 -7.10 16.15 13.80
C LYS A 132 -6.95 15.03 12.79
N LEU A 133 -7.49 13.85 13.08
CA LEU A 133 -7.44 12.70 12.17
C LEU A 133 -8.31 12.93 10.94
N ILE A 134 -9.53 13.46 11.12
CA ILE A 134 -10.43 13.84 10.03
C ILE A 134 -9.78 14.91 9.14
N TYR A 135 -9.23 15.98 9.74
CA TYR A 135 -8.52 17.00 9.00
C TYR A 135 -7.37 16.42 8.16
N SER A 136 -6.60 15.51 8.74
CA SER A 136 -5.48 14.86 8.04
C SER A 136 -5.96 13.98 6.89
N TRP A 137 -7.07 13.27 7.09
CA TRP A 137 -7.73 12.49 6.05
C TRP A 137 -8.16 13.39 4.87
N GLU A 138 -8.91 14.45 5.14
CA GLU A 138 -9.48 15.33 4.12
C GLU A 138 -8.45 16.16 3.37
N THR A 139 -7.44 16.69 4.08
CA THR A 139 -6.53 17.69 3.51
C THR A 139 -5.23 17.11 2.99
N LEU A 140 -4.80 15.94 3.49
CA LEU A 140 -3.51 15.36 3.15
C LEU A 140 -3.65 14.00 2.46
N LEU A 141 -4.43 13.08 3.04
CA LEU A 141 -4.45 11.68 2.60
C LEU A 141 -5.32 11.46 1.38
N LYS A 142 -6.61 11.82 1.45
CA LYS A 142 -7.57 11.64 0.35
C LYS A 142 -7.13 12.36 -0.94
N PRO A 143 -6.69 13.63 -0.92
CA PRO A 143 -6.22 14.30 -2.13
C PRO A 143 -5.02 13.61 -2.79
N ARG A 144 -4.12 12.99 -2.00
CA ARG A 144 -3.00 12.20 -2.54
C ARG A 144 -3.47 10.90 -3.18
N LEU A 145 -4.44 10.20 -2.56
CA LEU A 145 -5.05 9.02 -3.18
C LEU A 145 -5.70 9.39 -4.53
N ASP A 146 -6.39 10.54 -4.58
CA ASP A 146 -7.01 11.05 -5.80
C ASP A 146 -5.95 11.38 -6.86
N GLN A 147 -4.81 11.98 -6.50
CA GLN A 147 -3.69 12.22 -7.43
C GLN A 147 -3.13 10.93 -8.05
N TYR A 148 -3.02 9.85 -7.28
CA TYR A 148 -2.51 8.55 -7.76
C TYR A 148 -3.52 7.75 -8.58
N SER A 149 -4.73 8.29 -8.74
CA SER A 149 -5.71 7.77 -9.69
C SER A 149 -5.33 8.14 -11.13
N HIS A 150 -4.34 9.02 -11.32
CA HIS A 150 -3.74 9.31 -12.64
C HIS A 150 -2.52 8.41 -12.87
N ILE A 151 -2.54 7.65 -13.98
CA ILE A 151 -1.51 6.64 -14.26
C ILE A 151 -0.10 7.23 -14.37
N ASP A 152 0.06 8.41 -14.99
CA ASP A 152 1.37 9.08 -15.12
C ASP A 152 1.92 9.49 -13.74
N LYS A 153 1.04 9.95 -12.84
CA LYS A 153 1.43 10.31 -11.48
C LYS A 153 1.85 9.09 -10.70
N LEU A 154 1.08 8.01 -10.82
CA LEU A 154 1.40 6.73 -10.18
C LEU A 154 2.74 6.16 -10.68
N ASP A 155 2.98 6.16 -12.00
CA ASP A 155 4.24 5.74 -12.60
C ASP A 155 5.42 6.59 -12.12
N SER A 156 5.26 7.92 -12.10
CA SER A 156 6.27 8.85 -11.61
C SER A 156 6.63 8.70 -10.13
N VAL A 157 5.87 7.90 -9.36
CA VAL A 157 6.18 7.57 -7.96
C VAL A 157 6.78 6.17 -7.87
N VAL A 158 6.17 5.21 -8.54
CA VAL A 158 6.50 3.79 -8.43
C VAL A 158 7.76 3.41 -9.24
N ASN A 159 8.02 4.11 -10.34
CA ASN A 159 9.09 3.83 -11.29
C ASN A 159 10.14 4.96 -11.41
N LYS A 160 10.27 5.85 -10.41
CA LYS A 160 11.28 6.95 -10.40
C LYS A 160 12.71 6.48 -10.66
N THR A 161 13.08 5.37 -10.05
CA THR A 161 14.42 4.79 -10.13
C THR A 161 14.32 3.27 -10.10
N LEU A 162 15.08 2.62 -10.98
CA LEU A 162 15.45 1.22 -10.81
C LEU A 162 16.43 1.13 -9.63
N GLU A 163 15.90 1.19 -8.40
CA GLU A 163 16.73 1.07 -7.21
C GLU A 163 17.51 -0.24 -7.25
N LYS A 164 18.82 -0.18 -6.97
CA LYS A 164 19.60 -1.39 -6.67
C LYS A 164 19.21 -1.87 -5.28
N ILE A 165 18.15 -2.65 -5.19
CA ILE A 165 17.75 -3.28 -3.93
C ILE A 165 18.72 -4.43 -3.65
N ASP A 166 19.51 -4.30 -2.59
CA ASP A 166 20.25 -5.42 -2.00
C ASP A 166 19.24 -6.33 -1.29
N PHE A 167 19.25 -7.61 -1.67
CA PHE A 167 18.40 -8.72 -1.21
C PHE A 167 17.99 -8.68 0.30
N PRO A 168 16.84 -9.25 0.71
CA PRO A 168 15.95 -10.16 -0.02
C PRO A 168 14.57 -9.55 -0.37
N VAL A 169 13.94 -10.13 -1.40
CA VAL A 169 12.69 -9.70 -2.02
C VAL A 169 11.49 -10.14 -1.18
N HIS A 170 11.17 -9.38 -0.12
CA HIS A 170 10.12 -9.76 0.83
C HIS A 170 8.74 -9.15 0.54
N ASN A 171 8.57 -8.43 -0.58
CA ASN A 171 7.29 -7.81 -0.96
C ASN A 171 7.12 -7.85 -2.48
N ASP A 172 6.85 -9.04 -3.03
CA ASP A 172 6.92 -9.30 -4.48
C ASP A 172 5.84 -8.61 -5.30
N GLY A 173 4.70 -8.31 -4.68
CA GLY A 173 3.60 -7.58 -5.32
C GLY A 173 4.05 -6.32 -6.03
N ILE A 174 4.95 -5.58 -5.37
CA ILE A 174 5.44 -4.29 -5.86
C ILE A 174 6.08 -4.40 -7.26
N TRP A 175 6.75 -5.52 -7.57
CA TRP A 175 7.40 -5.71 -8.86
C TRP A 175 6.40 -5.93 -9.98
N PHE A 176 5.33 -6.68 -9.69
CA PHE A 176 4.25 -6.89 -10.64
C PHE A 176 3.52 -5.59 -10.94
N TYR A 177 3.22 -4.79 -9.91
CA TYR A 177 2.63 -3.47 -10.09
C TYR A 177 3.54 -2.52 -10.86
N LYS A 178 4.85 -2.50 -10.57
CA LYS A 178 5.83 -1.69 -11.33
C LYS A 178 5.72 -1.94 -12.82
N MET A 179 5.65 -3.21 -13.24
CA MET A 179 5.49 -3.58 -14.65
C MET A 179 4.15 -3.15 -15.23
N ILE A 180 3.04 -3.44 -14.54
CA ILE A 180 1.69 -3.08 -15.01
C ILE A 180 1.57 -1.56 -15.16
N ILE A 181 1.97 -0.81 -14.13
CA ILE A 181 1.92 0.65 -14.10
C ILE A 181 2.80 1.25 -15.21
N ALA A 182 4.05 0.79 -15.34
CA ALA A 182 4.95 1.26 -16.40
C ALA A 182 4.36 1.04 -17.80
N LYS A 183 3.75 -0.13 -18.04
CA LYS A 183 3.11 -0.42 -19.32
C LYS A 183 1.94 0.51 -19.59
N LEU A 184 1.03 0.64 -18.61
CA LEU A 184 -0.17 1.45 -18.74
C LEU A 184 0.14 2.94 -18.88
N ALA A 185 1.22 3.42 -18.26
CA ALA A 185 1.70 4.80 -18.39
C ALA A 185 2.45 5.06 -19.71
N GLY A 186 2.74 4.03 -20.51
CA GLY A 186 3.61 4.17 -21.67
C GLY A 186 5.05 4.56 -21.30
N ASN A 187 5.52 4.14 -20.12
CA ASN A 187 6.85 4.46 -19.62
C ASN A 187 7.92 3.86 -20.57
N PRO A 188 8.85 4.68 -21.12
CA PRO A 188 9.87 4.21 -22.06
C PRO A 188 10.84 3.20 -21.43
N MET A 189 10.94 3.13 -20.11
CA MET A 189 11.78 2.19 -19.37
C MET A 189 11.11 0.83 -19.11
N TYR A 190 9.91 0.56 -19.64
CA TYR A 190 9.19 -0.68 -19.38
C TYR A 190 10.03 -1.95 -19.63
N GLU A 191 10.77 -2.00 -20.74
CA GLU A 191 11.63 -3.13 -21.09
C GLU A 191 12.80 -3.30 -20.11
N ASP A 192 13.37 -2.19 -19.63
CA ASP A 192 14.44 -2.19 -18.64
C ASP A 192 13.92 -2.66 -17.26
N ILE A 193 12.71 -2.24 -16.88
CA ILE A 193 12.03 -2.68 -15.66
C ILE A 193 11.81 -4.19 -15.68
N TYR A 194 11.25 -4.72 -16.77
CA TYR A 194 11.07 -6.16 -16.94
C TYR A 194 12.42 -6.89 -16.84
N THR A 195 13.42 -6.45 -17.60
CA THR A 195 14.76 -7.06 -17.62
C THR A 195 15.39 -7.09 -16.23
N TYR A 196 15.31 -5.98 -15.50
CA TYR A 196 15.83 -5.86 -14.15
C TYR A 196 15.17 -6.86 -13.19
N ILE A 197 13.83 -6.90 -13.17
CA ILE A 197 13.07 -7.79 -12.29
C ILE A 197 13.35 -9.27 -12.62
N SER A 198 13.39 -9.63 -13.90
CA SER A 198 13.72 -10.99 -14.33
C SER A 198 15.15 -11.38 -13.92
N GLN A 199 16.12 -10.49 -14.07
CA GLN A 199 17.51 -10.74 -13.66
C GLN A 199 17.62 -10.93 -12.15
N LEU A 200 16.88 -10.14 -11.38
CA LEU A 200 16.83 -10.25 -9.92
C LEU A 200 16.33 -11.63 -9.48
N TYR A 201 15.21 -12.11 -10.03
CA TYR A 201 14.73 -13.47 -9.72
C TYR A 201 15.66 -14.57 -10.24
N LYS A 202 16.24 -14.43 -11.45
CA LYS A 202 17.24 -15.38 -11.98
C LYS A 202 18.46 -15.48 -11.07
N LYS A 203 18.93 -14.35 -10.52
CA LYS A 203 20.01 -14.33 -9.54
C LYS A 203 19.61 -15.08 -8.25
N CYS A 204 18.41 -14.84 -7.71
CA CYS A 204 17.91 -15.59 -6.54
C CYS A 204 17.87 -17.11 -6.78
N ILE A 205 17.48 -17.55 -7.98
CA ILE A 205 17.41 -18.97 -8.35
C ILE A 205 18.79 -19.59 -8.45
N SER A 206 19.77 -18.83 -8.98
CA SER A 206 21.15 -19.28 -9.12
C SER A 206 21.93 -19.32 -7.81
N ASP A 207 21.51 -18.56 -6.79
CA ASP A 207 22.18 -18.50 -5.51
C ASP A 207 21.99 -19.80 -4.71
N GLU A 208 23.09 -20.49 -4.41
CA GLU A 208 23.10 -21.75 -3.66
C GLU A 208 22.68 -21.56 -2.20
N THR A 209 22.92 -20.38 -1.63
CA THR A 209 22.52 -20.04 -0.25
C THR A 209 21.00 -19.93 -0.09
N MET A 210 20.28 -19.73 -1.20
CA MET A 210 18.82 -19.59 -1.26
C MET A 210 18.09 -20.88 -1.67
N SER A 211 18.78 -22.04 -1.59
CA SER A 211 18.28 -23.34 -2.05
C SER A 211 16.87 -23.71 -1.58
N THR A 212 16.49 -23.35 -0.35
CA THR A 212 15.16 -23.61 0.24
C THR A 212 14.03 -22.79 -0.39
N HIS A 213 14.34 -21.73 -1.12
CA HIS A 213 13.37 -20.82 -1.75
C HIS A 213 13.46 -20.82 -3.28
N LYS A 214 14.22 -21.74 -3.89
CA LYS A 214 14.39 -21.76 -5.36
C LYS A 214 13.06 -21.90 -6.10
N GLU A 215 12.17 -22.76 -5.62
CA GLU A 215 10.86 -22.96 -6.25
C GLU A 215 9.96 -21.72 -6.12
N TYR A 216 10.06 -21.02 -4.99
CA TYR A 216 9.41 -19.73 -4.78
C TYR A 216 9.85 -18.73 -5.86
N TYR A 217 11.16 -18.55 -6.05
CA TYR A 217 11.68 -17.58 -7.03
C TYR A 217 11.43 -17.98 -8.49
N LYS A 218 11.50 -19.28 -8.83
CA LYS A 218 11.11 -19.77 -10.17
C LYS A 218 9.66 -19.41 -10.48
N THR A 219 8.80 -19.56 -9.49
CA THR A 219 7.39 -19.25 -9.64
C THR A 219 7.16 -17.75 -9.83
N ARG A 220 7.89 -16.89 -9.11
CA ARG A 220 7.83 -15.44 -9.30
C ARG A 220 8.34 -15.01 -10.68
N LEU A 221 9.45 -15.61 -11.14
CA LEU A 221 9.97 -15.39 -12.48
C LEU A 221 8.93 -15.78 -13.54
N TRP A 222 8.24 -16.91 -13.37
CA TRP A 222 7.15 -17.31 -14.26
C TRP A 222 6.03 -16.27 -14.30
N VAL A 223 5.59 -15.73 -13.15
CA VAL A 223 4.58 -14.65 -13.11
C VAL A 223 5.06 -13.41 -13.87
N VAL A 224 6.32 -13.00 -13.69
CA VAL A 224 6.93 -11.87 -14.43
C VAL A 224 6.87 -12.10 -15.94
N GLU A 225 7.24 -13.30 -16.39
CA GLU A 225 7.20 -13.67 -17.80
C GLU A 225 5.77 -13.69 -18.36
N GLN A 226 4.81 -14.23 -17.62
CA GLN A 226 3.40 -14.23 -18.03
C GLN A 226 2.80 -12.83 -18.08
N LEU A 227 3.10 -11.99 -17.08
CA LEU A 227 2.69 -10.58 -17.07
C LEU A 227 3.28 -9.84 -18.26
N TYR A 228 4.57 -10.03 -18.55
CA TYR A 228 5.21 -9.40 -19.71
C TYR A 228 4.50 -9.77 -21.03
N LEU A 229 4.20 -11.05 -21.23
CA LEU A 229 3.47 -11.52 -22.41
C LEU A 229 2.07 -10.92 -22.49
N LYS A 230 1.33 -10.90 -21.37
CA LYS A 230 -0.02 -10.34 -21.29
C LYS A 230 -0.05 -8.83 -21.56
N LEU A 231 0.95 -8.12 -21.05
CA LEU A 231 1.07 -6.67 -21.16
C LEU A 231 1.64 -6.22 -22.51
N ARG A 232 2.31 -7.10 -23.27
CA ARG A 232 3.01 -6.75 -24.52
C ARG A 232 2.13 -5.93 -25.48
N ASP A 233 0.90 -6.39 -25.69
CA ASP A 233 -0.02 -5.84 -26.69
C ASP A 233 -0.99 -4.80 -26.09
N VAL A 234 -0.87 -4.51 -24.79
CA VAL A 234 -1.65 -3.46 -24.11
C VAL A 234 -1.14 -2.08 -24.52
N LYS A 235 -2.06 -1.21 -24.96
CA LYS A 235 -1.74 0.17 -25.29
C LYS A 235 -1.64 1.02 -24.01
N PRO A 236 -0.77 2.04 -23.98
CA PRO A 236 -0.79 3.05 -22.93
C PRO A 236 -2.18 3.69 -22.82
N LEU A 237 -2.53 4.13 -21.62
CA LEU A 237 -3.76 4.88 -21.39
C LEU A 237 -3.57 6.31 -21.91
N ASP A 238 -4.57 6.84 -22.60
CA ASP A 238 -4.55 8.19 -23.21
C ASP A 238 -4.65 9.34 -22.19
N ASN A 239 -4.30 9.10 -20.92
CA ASN A 239 -4.36 10.06 -19.80
C ASN A 239 -5.78 10.36 -19.26
N THR A 240 -6.56 9.30 -19.05
CA THR A 240 -7.80 9.35 -18.26
C THR A 240 -7.54 8.87 -16.84
N SER A 241 -8.17 9.52 -15.87
CA SER A 241 -8.30 9.00 -14.51
C SER A 241 -8.64 7.50 -14.56
N LEU A 242 -7.95 6.69 -13.75
CA LEU A 242 -8.21 5.27 -13.58
C LEU A 242 -9.52 5.01 -12.80
N ILE A 243 -10.13 6.08 -12.31
CA ILE A 243 -11.29 6.15 -11.42
C ILE A 243 -12.32 7.10 -11.98
#